data_AF-A0A4Q7P8P1-F1
#
_entry.id   AF-A0A4Q7P8P1-F1
#
_cell.length_a   1.000
_cell.length_b   1.000
_cell.length_c   1.000
_cell.angle_alpha   90.00
_cell.angle_beta   90.00
_cell.angle_gamma   90.00
#
_symmetry.space_group_name_H-M   'P 1'
#
loop_
_entity.id
_entity.type
_entity.pdbx_description
1 polymer ?
#
loop_
_entity_poly.entity_id
_entity_poly.type
_entity_poly.pdbx_seq_one_letter_code
_entity_poly.pdbx_strand_id
1 'polypeptide(L)'
;MKRISILLFIILLGCKPIESDFEKYGSIIGFDTDAPTLIISLENCQYCFSVFKESLQELEGKKINVIIVSSQEKKANLLAKVDGKSIFIDQKKEGLKLGLIESLPVLFLSGQEKQVIETPDELVDLIQKHVQ
;
A
#
# COMPACT_ATOMS: atom_id res chain seq x y z
N MET A 1 -59.54 9.97 -16.57
CA MET A 1 -58.77 8.74 -16.30
C MET A 1 -57.32 8.96 -16.73
N LYS A 2 -56.36 8.48 -15.91
CA LYS A 2 -54.93 8.19 -16.20
C LYS A 2 -54.10 9.40 -16.72
N ARG A 3 -53.44 10.20 -15.86
CA ARG A 3 -52.20 9.95 -15.07
C ARG A 3 -51.02 9.40 -15.89
N ILE A 4 -49.92 10.18 -15.84
CA ILE A 4 -48.50 9.78 -15.92
C ILE A 4 -47.88 9.77 -17.33
N SER A 5 -47.33 10.92 -17.73
CA SER A 5 -46.06 10.97 -18.47
C SER A 5 -45.00 11.52 -17.51
N ILE A 6 -44.56 10.67 -16.58
CA ILE A 6 -43.44 10.97 -15.68
C ILE A 6 -42.16 10.57 -16.41
N LEU A 7 -41.31 11.57 -16.62
CA LEU A 7 -39.85 11.54 -16.65
C LEU A 7 -39.22 10.23 -17.16
N LEU A 8 -38.88 10.23 -18.44
CA LEU A 8 -37.77 9.44 -18.96
C LEU A 8 -36.46 10.23 -18.74
N PHE A 9 -36.11 10.51 -17.50
CA PHE A 9 -34.78 11.01 -17.12
C PHE A 9 -33.95 9.78 -16.74
N ILE A 10 -33.58 8.98 -17.74
CA ILE A 10 -32.64 7.86 -17.59
C ILE A 10 -31.27 8.49 -17.35
N ILE A 11 -31.02 8.77 -16.07
CA ILE A 11 -29.83 8.37 -15.30
C ILE A 11 -28.66 7.94 -16.18
N LEU A 12 -28.02 8.89 -16.87
CA LEU A 12 -26.60 8.82 -17.22
C LEU A 12 -25.79 9.18 -15.97
N LEU A 13 -25.97 8.44 -14.88
CA LEU A 13 -24.99 8.47 -13.79
C LEU A 13 -23.80 7.66 -14.30
N GLY A 14 -22.83 8.38 -14.86
CA GLY A 14 -21.51 7.82 -15.11
C GLY A 14 -21.01 7.21 -13.80
N CYS A 15 -20.96 5.88 -13.74
CA CYS A 15 -20.14 5.15 -12.78
C CYS A 15 -18.69 5.57 -13.05
N LYS A 16 -18.24 6.66 -12.41
CA LYS A 16 -16.83 6.75 -12.09
C LYS A 16 -16.59 5.61 -11.11
N PRO A 17 -15.71 4.64 -11.41
CA PRO A 17 -15.31 3.69 -10.39
C PRO A 17 -14.83 4.50 -9.20
N ILE A 18 -15.37 4.20 -8.03
CA ILE A 18 -14.91 4.81 -6.78
C ILE A 18 -13.47 4.33 -6.65
N GLU A 19 -12.52 5.24 -6.90
CA GLU A 19 -11.10 4.98 -6.72
C GLU A 19 -10.89 4.55 -5.28
N SER A 20 -10.24 3.41 -5.08
CA SER A 20 -9.97 2.92 -3.73
C SER A 20 -8.98 3.85 -3.02
N ASP A 21 -9.04 3.93 -1.70
CA ASP A 21 -8.06 4.74 -0.94
C ASP A 21 -6.61 4.29 -1.22
N PHE A 22 -6.40 3.03 -1.57
CA PHE A 22 -5.10 2.49 -1.96
C PHE A 22 -4.63 2.97 -3.34
N GLU A 23 -5.51 3.04 -4.35
CA GLU A 23 -5.22 3.62 -5.66
C GLU A 23 -4.86 5.10 -5.56
N LYS A 24 -5.64 5.85 -4.77
CA LYS A 24 -5.36 7.24 -4.46
C LYS A 24 -4.01 7.40 -3.76
N TYR A 25 -3.70 6.50 -2.82
CA TYR A 25 -2.41 6.48 -2.13
C TYR A 25 -1.24 6.20 -3.09
N GLY A 26 -1.40 5.23 -3.99
CA GLY A 26 -0.50 4.95 -5.11
C GLY A 26 -0.16 6.19 -5.91
N SER A 27 -1.19 6.92 -6.33
CA SER A 27 -1.05 8.16 -7.09
C SER A 27 -0.32 9.28 -6.33
N ILE A 28 -0.54 9.39 -5.01
CA ILE A 28 0.10 10.42 -4.17
C ILE A 28 1.59 10.13 -3.95
N ILE A 29 1.94 8.87 -3.71
CA ILE A 29 3.31 8.45 -3.39
C ILE A 29 4.12 8.16 -4.66
N GLY A 30 3.46 7.81 -5.77
CA GLY A 30 4.06 7.55 -7.07
C GLY A 30 4.51 6.10 -7.27
N PHE A 31 3.78 5.13 -6.72
CA PHE A 31 4.06 3.70 -6.92
C PHE A 31 2.97 2.99 -7.74
N ASP A 32 3.34 1.86 -8.35
CA ASP A 32 2.44 1.01 -9.13
C ASP A 32 1.62 0.10 -8.20
N THR A 33 0.30 0.28 -8.17
CA THR A 33 -0.61 -0.47 -7.29
C THR A 33 -0.86 -1.91 -7.73
N ASP A 34 -0.44 -2.29 -8.94
CA ASP A 34 -0.54 -3.67 -9.42
C ASP A 34 0.60 -4.56 -8.88
N ALA A 35 1.59 -3.97 -8.21
CA ALA A 35 2.63 -4.71 -7.51
C ALA A 35 2.31 -4.86 -6.02
N PRO A 36 2.66 -6.00 -5.40
CA PRO A 36 2.59 -6.14 -3.95
C PRO A 36 3.28 -4.99 -3.25
N THR A 37 2.62 -4.44 -2.24
CA THR A 37 3.06 -3.22 -1.57
C THR A 37 3.06 -3.42 -0.08
N LEU A 38 4.25 -3.42 0.51
CA LEU A 38 4.45 -3.45 1.95
C LEU A 38 4.56 -2.03 2.48
N ILE A 39 3.66 -1.64 3.39
CA ILE A 39 3.69 -0.36 4.09
C ILE A 39 4.24 -0.58 5.50
N ILE A 40 5.26 0.17 5.90
CA ILE A 40 5.86 0.12 7.24
C ILE A 40 5.84 1.54 7.83
N SER A 41 5.14 1.71 8.96
CA SER A 41 5.12 2.99 9.69
C SER A 41 6.19 3.06 10.77
N LEU A 42 7.22 3.88 10.56
CA LEU A 42 8.24 4.15 11.57
C LEU A 42 7.75 5.10 12.67
N GLU A 43 6.60 5.72 12.48
CA GLU A 43 5.95 6.54 13.50
C GLU A 43 5.36 5.68 14.61
N ASN A 44 4.77 4.54 14.23
CA ASN A 44 4.05 3.66 15.15
C ASN A 44 4.82 2.37 15.46
N CYS A 45 5.76 1.97 14.61
CA CYS A 45 6.67 0.87 14.85
C CYS A 45 8.11 1.20 14.41
N GLN A 46 8.88 1.80 15.32
CA GLN A 46 10.23 2.27 15.01
C GLN A 46 11.21 1.16 14.62
N TYR A 47 10.97 -0.07 15.06
CA TYR A 47 11.85 -1.23 14.84
C TYR A 47 11.39 -2.15 13.71
N CYS A 48 10.16 -2.00 13.20
CA CYS A 48 9.60 -2.91 12.21
C CYS A 48 10.46 -3.00 10.96
N PHE A 49 10.96 -1.88 10.42
CA PHE A 49 11.82 -1.97 9.24
C PHE A 49 13.06 -2.84 9.49
N SER A 50 13.73 -2.69 10.63
CA SER A 50 14.91 -3.49 10.96
C SER A 50 14.57 -4.98 11.07
N VAL A 51 13.42 -5.32 11.67
CA VAL A 51 12.94 -6.69 11.82
C VAL A 51 12.63 -7.34 10.47
N PHE A 52 12.06 -6.59 9.53
CA PHE A 52 11.67 -7.10 8.21
C PHE A 52 12.77 -6.98 7.15
N LYS A 53 13.91 -6.35 7.47
CA LYS A 53 14.97 -6.05 6.50
C LYS A 53 15.54 -7.30 5.85
N GLU A 54 15.80 -8.35 6.63
CA GLU A 54 16.41 -9.59 6.12
C GLU A 54 15.45 -10.33 5.18
N SER A 55 14.18 -10.48 5.56
CA SER A 55 13.14 -11.04 4.68
C SER A 55 12.92 -10.20 3.43
N LEU A 56 13.06 -8.88 3.52
CA LEU A 56 13.07 -8.04 2.33
C LEU A 56 14.27 -8.37 1.44
N GLN A 57 15.47 -8.60 1.97
CA GLN A 57 16.61 -9.01 1.15
C GLN A 57 16.41 -10.38 0.49
N GLU A 58 15.76 -11.33 1.18
CA GLU A 58 15.40 -12.63 0.58
C GLU A 58 14.47 -12.49 -0.64
N LEU A 59 13.59 -11.49 -0.60
CA LEU A 59 12.66 -11.18 -1.69
C LEU A 59 13.31 -10.32 -2.80
N GLU A 60 14.63 -10.25 -2.86
CA GLU A 60 15.34 -9.57 -3.95
C GLU A 60 15.00 -10.20 -5.33
N GLY A 61 14.85 -9.35 -6.34
CA GLY A 61 14.41 -9.76 -7.68
C GLY A 61 12.90 -9.94 -7.86
N LYS A 62 12.12 -9.94 -6.77
CA LYS A 62 10.65 -9.89 -6.85
C LYS A 62 10.18 -8.43 -6.99
N LYS A 63 9.20 -8.19 -7.87
CA LYS A 63 8.59 -6.85 -8.06
C LYS A 63 7.68 -6.52 -6.87
N ILE A 64 8.21 -5.80 -5.89
CA ILE A 64 7.49 -5.41 -4.66
C ILE A 64 7.80 -3.94 -4.35
N ASN A 65 6.78 -3.18 -3.98
CA ASN A 65 6.93 -1.84 -3.44
C ASN A 65 7.12 -1.93 -1.91
N VAL A 66 8.03 -1.12 -1.38
CA VAL A 66 8.17 -0.95 0.08
C VAL A 66 7.98 0.52 0.39
N ILE A 67 6.98 0.85 1.19
CA ILE A 67 6.66 2.22 1.55
C ILE A 67 7.02 2.44 3.01
N ILE A 68 7.96 3.36 3.24
CA ILE A 68 8.38 3.75 4.59
C ILE A 68 7.64 5.02 4.96
N VAL A 69 6.71 4.92 5.92
CA VAL A 69 5.99 6.09 6.46
C VAL A 69 6.83 6.68 7.59
N SER A 70 7.37 7.88 7.36
CA SER A 70 8.13 8.61 8.39
C SER A 70 8.21 10.10 8.08
N SER A 71 7.94 10.92 9.08
CA SER A 71 8.19 12.36 9.04
C SER A 71 9.67 12.74 8.98
N GLN A 72 10.57 11.81 9.32
CA GLN A 72 12.01 12.03 9.35
C GLN A 72 12.67 11.52 8.08
N GLU A 73 12.81 12.39 7.09
CA GLU A 73 13.45 12.07 5.81
C GLU A 73 14.80 11.38 5.95
N LYS A 74 15.67 11.90 6.83
CA LYS A 74 17.00 11.31 7.07
C LYS A 74 16.91 9.85 7.53
N LYS A 75 15.97 9.54 8.43
CA LYS A 75 15.76 8.18 8.94
C LYS A 75 15.27 7.27 7.82
N ALA A 76 14.28 7.71 7.05
CA ALA A 76 13.75 6.94 5.93
C ALA A 76 14.81 6.70 4.83
N ASN A 77 15.59 7.73 4.48
CA ASN A 77 16.66 7.63 3.48
C ASN A 77 17.81 6.70 3.88
N LEU A 78 18.10 6.56 5.18
CA LEU A 78 19.10 5.57 5.63
C LEU A 78 18.63 4.13 5.40
N LEU A 79 17.32 3.91 5.45
CA LEU A 79 16.69 2.61 5.29
C LEU A 79 16.40 2.29 3.82
N ALA A 80 16.12 3.32 3.00
CA ALA A 80 15.87 3.18 1.56
C ALA A 80 17.12 2.86 0.73
N LYS A 81 18.32 2.96 1.30
CA LYS A 81 19.59 2.60 0.64
C LYS A 81 19.84 1.09 0.58
N VAL A 82 18.88 0.25 0.97
CA VAL A 82 18.96 -1.20 0.84
C VAL A 82 18.56 -1.56 -0.59
N ASP A 83 19.47 -2.23 -1.30
CA ASP A 83 19.54 -2.36 -2.77
C ASP A 83 18.23 -2.72 -3.51
N GLY A 84 18.10 -2.14 -4.72
CA GLY A 84 17.31 -2.66 -5.85
C GLY A 84 15.78 -2.57 -5.78
N LYS A 85 15.18 -2.28 -4.62
CA LYS A 85 13.73 -2.26 -4.46
C LYS A 85 13.10 -0.92 -4.84
N SER A 86 11.83 -0.97 -5.26
CA SER A 86 10.99 0.23 -5.37
C SER A 86 10.61 0.69 -3.97
N ILE A 87 11.56 1.34 -3.28
CA ILE A 87 11.36 1.90 -1.95
C ILE A 87 10.85 3.33 -2.10
N PHE A 88 9.71 3.61 -1.49
CA PHE A 88 9.07 4.92 -1.48
C PHE A 88 9.01 5.45 -0.05
N ILE A 89 8.95 6.77 0.09
CA ILE A 89 8.91 7.43 1.39
C ILE A 89 7.64 8.27 1.47
N ASP A 90 6.78 7.93 2.42
CA ASP A 90 5.60 8.71 2.77
C ASP A 90 5.93 9.65 3.93
N GLN A 91 6.42 10.84 3.58
CA GLN A 91 6.78 11.88 4.56
C GLN A 91 5.56 12.59 5.15
N LYS A 92 4.47 12.66 4.39
CA LYS A 92 3.26 13.40 4.75
C LYS A 92 2.27 12.55 5.54
N LYS A 93 2.59 11.27 5.78
CA LYS A 93 1.78 10.30 6.53
C LYS A 93 0.43 10.06 5.87
N GLU A 94 0.39 10.07 4.54
CA GLU A 94 -0.85 9.89 3.77
C GLU A 94 -1.46 8.51 4.01
N GLY A 95 -0.64 7.46 4.18
CA GLY A 95 -1.12 6.12 4.49
C GLY A 95 -1.83 6.04 5.84
N LEU A 96 -1.38 6.83 6.82
CA LEU A 96 -2.04 6.97 8.13
C LEU A 96 -3.34 7.78 8.00
N LYS A 97 -3.34 8.88 7.23
CA LYS A 97 -4.53 9.73 7.03
C LYS A 97 -5.65 9.00 6.30
N LEU A 98 -5.31 8.10 5.38
CA LEU A 98 -6.24 7.28 4.61
C LEU A 98 -6.65 5.99 5.34
N GLY A 99 -6.13 5.73 6.55
CA GLY A 99 -6.46 4.51 7.31
C GLY A 99 -5.97 3.20 6.69
N LEU A 100 -4.94 3.28 5.84
CA LEU A 100 -4.34 2.10 5.18
C LEU A 100 -3.40 1.33 6.11
N ILE A 101 -2.82 2.02 7.09
CA ILE A 101 -1.97 1.45 8.14
C ILE A 101 -2.28 2.15 9.46
N GLU A 102 -2.19 1.41 10.57
CA GLU A 102 -2.37 1.95 11.92
C GLU A 102 -1.14 1.72 12.80
N SER A 103 -0.52 0.54 12.76
CA SER A 103 0.61 0.23 13.65
C SER A 103 1.59 -0.76 13.02
N LEU A 104 1.17 -2.01 12.90
CA LEU A 104 1.94 -3.10 12.31
C LEU A 104 2.07 -2.90 10.79
N PRO A 105 3.11 -3.49 10.17
CA PRO A 105 3.24 -3.50 8.73
C PRO A 105 1.99 -4.07 8.05
N VAL A 106 1.65 -3.52 6.89
CA VAL A 106 0.50 -3.96 6.09
C VAL A 106 0.98 -4.30 4.69
N LEU A 107 0.59 -5.46 4.19
CA LEU A 107 0.82 -5.90 2.83
C LEU A 107 -0.49 -5.78 2.03
N PHE A 108 -0.41 -5.06 0.91
CA PHE A 108 -1.43 -5.08 -0.12
C PHE A 108 -0.94 -5.99 -1.24
N LEU A 109 -1.73 -7.01 -1.57
CA LEU A 109 -1.52 -7.86 -2.74
C LEU A 109 -2.41 -7.35 -3.87
N SER A 110 -1.93 -7.40 -5.11
CA SER A 110 -2.65 -6.85 -6.27
C SER A 110 -4.09 -7.37 -6.36
N GLY A 111 -5.06 -6.45 -6.29
CA GLY A 111 -6.48 -6.77 -6.35
C GLY A 111 -7.04 -7.52 -5.12
N GLN A 112 -6.30 -7.59 -4.02
CA GLN A 112 -6.74 -8.24 -2.78
C GLN A 112 -6.87 -7.24 -1.62
N GLU A 113 -7.51 -7.70 -0.54
CA GLU A 113 -7.63 -6.94 0.70
C GLU A 113 -6.30 -6.75 1.41
N LYS A 114 -6.26 -5.73 2.27
CA LYS A 114 -5.11 -5.44 3.14
C LYS A 114 -4.85 -6.61 4.11
N GLN A 115 -3.59 -7.02 4.25
CA GLN A 115 -3.17 -8.02 5.22
C GLN A 115 -2.21 -7.38 6.22
N VAL A 116 -2.51 -7.52 7.51
CA VAL A 116 -1.59 -7.10 8.57
C VAL A 116 -0.51 -8.18 8.70
N ILE A 117 0.76 -7.78 8.70
CA ILE A 117 1.89 -8.71 8.77
C ILE A 117 2.50 -8.64 10.17
N GLU A 118 2.43 -9.75 10.89
CA GLU A 118 2.93 -9.85 12.26
C GLU A 118 4.38 -10.31 12.31
N THR A 119 4.80 -11.13 11.33
CA THR A 119 6.14 -11.74 11.33
C THR A 119 6.84 -11.61 9.97
N PRO A 120 8.19 -11.60 9.96
CA PRO A 120 8.94 -11.60 8.70
C PRO A 120 8.72 -12.84 7.84
N ASP A 121 8.56 -14.03 8.44
CA ASP A 121 8.30 -15.27 7.70
C ASP A 121 6.96 -15.21 6.96
N GLU A 122 5.92 -14.67 7.60
CA GLU A 122 4.62 -14.44 6.98
C GLU A 122 4.71 -13.56 5.72
N LEU A 123 5.55 -12.51 5.76
CA LEU A 123 5.80 -11.67 4.58
C LEU A 123 6.36 -12.50 3.42
N VAL A 124 7.37 -13.33 3.70
CA VAL A 124 8.03 -14.14 2.67
C VAL A 124 7.04 -15.12 2.06
N ASP A 125 6.32 -15.87 2.89
CA ASP A 125 5.35 -16.87 2.46
C ASP A 125 4.25 -16.26 1.57
N LEU A 126 3.69 -15.12 1.99
CA LEU A 126 2.64 -14.44 1.24
C LEU A 126 3.14 -13.94 -0.12
N ILE A 127 4.33 -13.36 -0.16
CA ILE A 127 4.91 -12.86 -1.42
C ILE A 127 5.26 -14.03 -2.35
N GLN A 128 5.90 -15.08 -1.86
CA GLN A 128 6.27 -16.24 -2.69
C GLN A 128 5.05 -16.93 -3.29
N LYS A 129 3.92 -16.96 -2.56
CA LYS A 129 2.66 -17.51 -3.04
C LYS A 129 2.01 -16.68 -4.16
N HIS A 130 2.22 -15.37 -4.18
CA HIS A 130 1.51 -14.45 -5.08
C HIS A 130 2.38 -13.84 -6.19
N VAL A 131 3.69 -13.91 -6.07
CA VAL A 131 4.65 -13.39 -7.06
C VAL A 131 5.48 -14.55 -7.59
N GLN A 132 5.06 -15.10 -8.74
CA GLN A 132 5.80 -16.14 -9.47
C GLN A 132 7.03 -15.53 -10.16
#